data_AF-A0A957E112-F1
#
_entry.id   AF-A0A957E112-F1
#
_cell.length_a   1.000
_cell.length_b   1.000
_cell.length_c   1.000
_cell.angle_alpha   90.00
_cell.angle_beta   90.00
_cell.angle_gamma   90.00
#
_symmetry.space_group_name_H-M   'P 1'
#
loop_
_entity.id
_entity.type
_entity.pdbx_description
1 polymer ?
#
loop_
_entity_poly.entity_id
_entity_poly.type
_entity_poly.pdbx_seq_one_letter_code
_entity_poly.pdbx_strand_id
1 'polypeptide(L)' 'MHTYLIPLTHLFEQATNPENALAMRKYMRDQFEFLGIKSPQRKLLFKQFLAENGLPDLAEL' A
#
# COMPACT_ATOMS: atom_id res chain seq x y z
N MET A 1 -14.45 0.31 -6.35
CA MET A 1 -12.99 0.49 -6.29
C MET A 1 -12.56 1.07 -7.63
N HIS A 2 -11.88 2.22 -7.65
CA HIS A 2 -11.49 2.88 -8.90
C HIS A 2 -10.49 1.99 -9.67
N THR A 3 -10.57 1.95 -11.01
CA THR A 3 -9.74 1.06 -11.86
C THR A 3 -8.26 1.29 -11.67
N TYR A 4 -7.84 2.53 -11.41
CA TYR A 4 -6.46 2.87 -11.08
C TYR A 4 -6.00 2.29 -9.73
N LEU A 5 -6.92 2.16 -8.76
CA LEU A 5 -6.59 1.67 -7.42
C LEU A 5 -6.49 0.15 -7.35
N ILE A 6 -7.15 -0.58 -8.25
CA ILE A 6 -7.11 -2.06 -8.30
C ILE A 6 -5.66 -2.58 -8.37
N PRO A 7 -4.83 -2.21 -9.36
CA PRO A 7 -3.46 -2.71 -9.44
C PRO A 7 -2.59 -2.21 -8.28
N LEU A 8 -2.83 -1.00 -7.77
CA LEU A 8 -2.09 -0.46 -6.63
C LEU A 8 -2.34 -1.25 -5.34
N THR A 9 -3.60 -1.60 -5.07
CA THR A 9 -3.97 -2.41 -3.90
C THR A 9 -3.39 -3.81 -4.02
N HIS A 10 -3.51 -4.46 -5.19
CA HIS A 10 -2.89 -5.76 -5.43
C HIS A 10 -1.38 -5.74 -5.20
N LEU A 11 -0.68 -4.70 -5.67
CA LEU A 11 0.76 -4.54 -5.45
C LEU A 11 1.12 -4.50 -3.96
N PHE A 12 0.36 -3.77 -3.14
CA PHE A 12 0.61 -3.72 -1.70
C PHE A 12 0.23 -5.02 -0.99
N GLU A 13 -0.87 -5.66 -1.37
CA GLU A 13 -1.28 -6.95 -0.80
C GLU A 13 -0.23 -8.04 -1.06
N GLN A 14 0.39 -8.06 -2.23
CA GLN A 14 1.49 -8.98 -2.55
C GLN A 14 2.75 -8.72 -1.70
N ALA A 15 2.95 -7.50 -1.21
CA ALA A 15 4.08 -7.12 -0.38
C ALA A 15 3.81 -7.28 1.14
N THR A 16 2.70 -7.92 1.50
CA THR A 16 2.29 -8.09 2.91
C THR A 16 3.34 -8.83 3.73
N ASN A 17 3.57 -8.36 4.95
CA ASN A 17 4.43 -8.99 5.94
C ASN A 17 3.67 -9.14 7.28
N PRO A 18 3.14 -10.33 7.58
CA PRO A 18 2.33 -10.56 8.79
C PRO A 18 3.08 -10.32 10.11
N GLU A 19 4.39 -10.58 10.14
CA GLU A 19 5.20 -10.38 11.35
C GLU A 19 5.29 -8.90 11.72
N ASN A 20 5.57 -8.04 10.74
CA ASN A 20 5.56 -6.59 10.93
C ASN A 20 4.14 -6.07 11.21
N ALA A 21 3.13 -6.61 10.52
CA ALA A 21 1.74 -6.20 10.65
C ALA A 21 1.25 -6.28 12.10
N LEU A 22 1.58 -7.37 12.80
CA LEU A 22 1.20 -7.55 14.21
C LEU A 22 1.78 -6.45 15.10
N ALA A 23 3.06 -6.12 14.94
CA ALA A 23 3.70 -5.06 15.74
C ALA A 23 3.13 -3.68 15.43
N MET A 24 2.84 -3.39 14.15
CA MET A 24 2.27 -2.12 13.71
C MET A 24 0.82 -1.94 14.20
N ARG A 25 0.00 -2.99 14.13
CA ARG A 25 -1.37 -3.02 14.68
C ARG A 25 -1.35 -2.72 16.18
N LYS A 26 -0.49 -3.40 16.95
CA LYS A 26 -0.32 -3.15 18.40
C LYS A 26 0.13 -1.72 18.71
N TYR A 27 1.06 -1.18 17.91
CA TYR A 27 1.52 0.20 18.07
C TYR A 27 0.36 1.20 17.94
N MET A 28 -0.59 0.94 17.04
CA MET A 28 -1.82 1.72 16.88
C MET A 28 -2.96 1.28 17.80
N ARG A 29 -2.66 0.60 18.92
CA ARG A 29 -3.65 0.10 19.90
C ARG A 29 -4.77 -0.72 19.26
N ASP A 30 -4.40 -1.53 18.26
CA ASP A 30 -5.28 -2.44 17.55
C ASP A 30 -6.47 -1.75 16.84
N GLN A 31 -6.35 -0.46 16.52
CA GLN A 31 -7.41 0.32 15.85
C GLN A 31 -7.45 0.13 14.33
N PHE A 32 -6.36 -0.37 13.74
CA PHE A 32 -6.23 -0.51 12.30
C PHE A 32 -5.51 -1.80 11.94
N GLU A 33 -5.98 -2.46 10.89
CA GLU A 33 -5.25 -3.54 10.24
C GLU A 33 -4.09 -2.99 9.39
N PHE A 34 -2.98 -3.72 9.37
CA PHE A 34 -1.79 -3.32 8.63
C PHE A 34 -1.33 -4.45 7.70
N LEU A 35 -0.86 -4.08 6.51
CA LEU A 35 -0.16 -5.01 5.62
C LEU A 35 1.29 -5.28 6.08
N GLY A 36 1.79 -4.61 7.12
CA GLY A 36 3.16 -4.82 7.62
C GLY A 36 4.28 -4.27 6.75
N ILE A 37 3.95 -3.39 5.79
CA ILE A 37 4.92 -2.78 4.88
C ILE A 37 5.56 -1.56 5.55
N LYS A 38 6.87 -1.61 5.76
CA LYS A 38 7.61 -0.49 6.36
C LYS A 38 7.68 0.69 5.39
N SER A 39 7.77 1.90 5.94
CA SER A 39 7.79 3.16 5.15
C SER A 39 8.79 3.18 3.99
N PRO A 40 10.05 2.70 4.11
CA PRO A 40 10.99 2.69 2.98
C PRO A 40 10.52 1.78 1.84
N GLN A 41 10.05 0.57 2.15
CA GLN A 41 9.55 -0.39 1.16
C GLN A 41 8.27 0.13 0.50
N ARG A 42 7.34 0.68 1.29
CA ARG A 42 6.11 1.29 0.76
C ARG A 42 6.41 2.42 -0.23
N LYS A 43 7.38 3.29 0.09
CA LYS A 43 7.81 4.38 -0.80
C LYS A 43 8.41 3.85 -2.11
N LEU A 44 9.20 2.78 -2.03
CA LEU A 44 9.79 2.16 -3.22
C LEU A 44 8.71 1.57 -4.13
N LEU A 45 7.80 0.75 -3.58
CA LEU A 45 6.68 0.15 -4.31
C LEU A 45 5.80 1.22 -4.97
N PHE A 46 5.47 2.27 -4.22
CA PHE A 46 4.67 3.37 -4.76
C PHE A 46 5.39 4.12 -5.89
N LYS A 47 6.69 4.36 -5.76
CA LYS A 47 7.50 4.98 -6.82
C LYS A 47 7.54 4.11 -8.08
N GLN A 48 7.70 2.79 -7.92
CA GLN A 48 7.67 1.84 -9.04
C GLN A 48 6.31 1.86 -9.74
N PHE A 49 5.23 1.78 -8.95
CA PHE A 49 3.87 1.85 -9.48
C PHE A 49 3.61 3.13 -10.29
N LEU A 50 4.03 4.29 -9.78
CA LEU A 50 3.89 5.56 -10.49
C LEU A 50 4.73 5.63 -11.77
N ALA A 51 5.92 5.02 -11.77
CA ALA A 51 6.77 4.98 -12.97
C ALA A 51 6.14 4.10 -14.08
N GLU A 52 5.42 3.04 -13.69
CA GLU A 52 4.79 2.11 -14.62
C GLU A 52 3.41 2.57 -15.11
N ASN A 53 2.61 3.21 -14.24
CA ASN A 53 1.20 3.51 -14.51
C ASN A 53 0.92 5.01 -14.69
N GLY A 54 1.88 5.88 -14.39
CA GLY A 54 1.67 7.32 -14.35
C GLY A 54 0.76 7.77 -13.20
N LEU A 55 0.44 9.07 -13.17
CA LEU A 55 -0.60 9.61 -12.29
C LEU A 55 -1.96 9.54 -13.00
N PRO A 56 -3.05 9.25 -12.28
CA PRO A 56 -4.39 9.29 -12.86
C PRO A 56 -4.79 10.75 -13.10
N ASP A 57 -5.75 10.97 -14.00
CA ASP A 57 -6.38 12.28 -14.07
C ASP A 57 -7.19 12.52 -12.79
N LEU A 58 -7.21 13.76 -12.30
CA LEU A 58 -8.04 14.17 -11.17
C LEU A 58 -9.53 13.98 -11.48
N ALA A 59 -9.93 14.12 -12.75
CA ALA A 59 -11.29 13.88 -13.18
C ALA A 59 -11.70 12.38 -13.15
N GLU A 60 -10.72 11.48 -13.06
CA GLU A 60 -10.95 10.04 -13.03
C GLU A 60 -10.99 9.47 -11.60
N LEU A 61 -10.58 10.22 -10.57
CA LEU A 61 -10.59 9.78 -9.16
C LEU A 61 -11.92 10.07 -8.45
#